data_AF-A0A6A5GGW8-F1
#
_entry.id   AF-A0A6A5GGW8-F1
#
_cell.length_a   1.000
_cell.length_b   1.000
_cell.length_c   1.000
_cell.angle_alpha   90.00
_cell.angle_beta   90.00
_cell.angle_gamma   90.00
#
_symmetry.space_group_name_H-M   'P 1'
#
loop_
_entity.id
_entity.type
_entity.pdbx_description
1 polymer ?
#
loop_
_entity_poly.entity_id
_entity_poly.type
_entity_poly.pdbx_seq_one_letter_code
_entity_poly.pdbx_strand_id
1 'polypeptide(L)'
;MFLALVCLFHVASIQASDNILSDYVFSKDCDPKESVLSLGMCTRYINQLRLAIDETPSVNTSIDKMNSVLNTCHSVVKCYNGSECADVKKNAVTFQEKCLFLEFEYFGVADCMSDFYKEKDMEVRKDAYTSGKSCFMSFLKNNCSAKTNEYIDSNYNNFVRIMTVDSTPTTCGSLHDEMNGKQCSPLITKYIEQVEKYKSAKALNQSVKINLTPICLEAKKCWDEQCMYREDTTNTMERLCEAAANMSKPTTFDECFVFIVTSTPAAEYECTQQSKPKRRINPGPDLILSPYVLLPHFLNDKECVKTMMEGECDQSALKSFEEDWKRTWNEKDAIRDKLDIIVNTP
;
A
#
# COMPACT_ATOMS: atom_id res chain seq x y z
N MET A 1 -19.38 4.28 -7.17
CA MET A 1 -18.40 5.06 -7.96
C MET A 1 -18.92 6.43 -8.41
N PHE A 2 -20.23 6.63 -8.66
CA PHE A 2 -20.78 7.91 -9.14
C PHE A 2 -21.21 8.93 -8.07
N LEU A 3 -21.31 8.55 -6.79
CA LEU A 3 -21.80 9.44 -5.72
C LEU A 3 -20.72 10.37 -5.13
N ALA A 4 -19.43 10.00 -5.21
CA ALA A 4 -18.33 10.81 -4.67
C ALA A 4 -17.97 12.02 -5.56
N LEU A 5 -18.24 11.96 -6.87
CA LEU A 5 -17.85 12.99 -7.85
C LEU A 5 -18.85 14.16 -7.96
N VAL A 6 -20.04 14.06 -7.35
CA VAL A 6 -21.12 15.06 -7.52
C VAL A 6 -21.05 16.21 -6.51
N CYS A 7 -20.25 16.10 -5.44
CA CYS A 7 -20.25 17.08 -4.34
C CYS A 7 -19.24 18.24 -4.49
N LEU A 8 -18.64 18.44 -5.67
CA LEU A 8 -17.44 19.28 -5.89
C LEU A 8 -17.66 20.79 -6.09
N PHE A 9 -18.86 21.35 -5.87
CA PHE A 9 -19.03 22.80 -6.00
C PHE A 9 -20.00 23.32 -4.94
N HIS A 10 -19.49 24.05 -3.95
CA HIS A 10 -20.00 25.33 -3.42
C HIS A 10 -19.04 25.83 -2.31
N VAL A 11 -18.30 26.91 -2.61
CA VAL A 11 -17.33 27.54 -1.70
C VAL A 11 -18.02 28.68 -0.95
N ALA A 12 -17.97 28.65 0.38
CA ALA A 12 -18.10 29.83 1.23
C ALA A 12 -17.24 29.64 2.49
N SER A 13 -16.27 30.54 2.65
CA SER A 13 -15.26 30.54 3.71
C SER A 13 -15.82 31.03 5.04
N ILE A 14 -15.58 30.28 6.12
CA ILE A 14 -15.77 30.72 7.51
C ILE A 14 -14.55 30.28 8.34
N GLN A 15 -13.87 31.24 8.97
CA GLN A 15 -12.82 31.01 9.97
C GLN A 15 -13.46 30.70 11.34
N ALA A 16 -12.94 29.69 12.05
CA ALA A 16 -13.14 29.45 13.48
C ALA A 16 -11.85 28.80 14.02
N SER A 17 -10.96 29.57 14.66
CA SER A 17 -10.91 29.95 16.08
C SER A 17 -10.30 28.87 16.98
N ASP A 18 -9.04 29.10 17.33
CA ASP A 18 -8.23 28.40 18.31
C ASP A 18 -8.90 28.29 19.68
N ASN A 19 -8.80 27.12 20.33
CA ASN A 19 -8.72 26.98 21.78
C ASN A 19 -8.46 25.53 22.21
N ILE A 20 -7.19 25.12 22.21
CA ILE A 20 -6.69 24.04 23.07
C ILE A 20 -5.26 24.40 23.51
N LEU A 21 -5.09 25.48 24.27
CA LEU A 21 -3.81 25.78 24.90
C LEU A 21 -3.97 26.63 26.16
N SER A 22 -4.84 26.21 27.10
CA SER A 22 -5.09 26.98 28.33
C SER A 22 -4.86 26.23 29.65
N ASP A 23 -4.55 24.92 29.65
CA ASP A 23 -4.33 24.19 30.91
C ASP A 23 -2.84 23.82 31.12
N TYR A 24 -1.95 24.81 30.97
CA TYR A 24 -0.57 24.70 31.46
C TYR A 24 -0.53 24.99 32.97
N VAL A 25 -1.17 24.13 33.76
CA VAL A 25 -1.06 24.13 35.22
C VAL A 25 0.28 23.51 35.59
N PHE A 26 1.17 24.30 36.21
CA PHE A 26 2.41 23.94 36.94
C PHE A 26 2.88 22.48 36.76
N SER A 27 3.80 22.25 35.82
CA SER A 27 4.58 21.00 35.75
C SER A 27 6.03 21.29 36.11
N LYS A 28 6.63 20.47 36.96
CA LYS A 28 8.05 20.56 37.31
C LYS A 28 8.85 19.49 36.55
N ASP A 29 10.12 19.78 36.32
CA ASP A 29 11.08 18.75 35.95
C ASP A 29 11.36 17.90 37.19
N CYS A 30 11.00 16.62 37.12
CA CYS A 30 11.19 15.66 38.19
C CYS A 30 12.52 14.94 38.05
N ASP A 31 13.10 14.49 39.16
CA ASP A 31 14.21 13.55 39.12
C ASP A 31 13.73 12.16 38.65
N PRO A 32 14.64 11.24 38.26
CA PRO A 32 14.24 9.91 37.78
C PRO A 32 13.41 9.11 38.79
N LYS A 33 13.63 9.28 40.10
CA LYS A 33 12.90 8.56 41.15
C LYS A 33 11.49 9.10 41.30
N GLU A 34 11.32 10.43 41.32
CA GLU A 34 10.01 11.09 41.33
C GLU A 34 9.17 10.72 40.10
N SER A 35 9.82 10.66 38.93
CA SER A 35 9.18 10.30 37.65
C SER A 35 8.69 8.85 37.64
N VAL A 36 9.51 7.90 38.11
CA VAL A 36 9.12 6.49 38.24
C VAL A 36 7.96 6.29 39.22
N LEU A 37 7.98 7.01 40.36
CA LEU A 37 6.88 6.95 41.33
C LEU A 37 5.58 7.48 40.72
N SER A 38 5.65 8.62 40.03
CA SER A 38 4.50 9.23 39.35
C SER A 38 3.94 8.35 38.23
N LEU A 39 4.82 7.70 37.45
CA LEU A 39 4.42 6.70 36.44
C LEU A 39 3.69 5.52 37.10
N GLY A 40 4.25 5.02 38.21
CA GLY A 40 3.71 3.89 38.97
C GLY A 40 2.30 4.12 39.52
N MET A 41 1.93 5.37 39.83
CA MET A 41 0.58 5.71 40.31
C MET A 41 -0.51 5.43 39.26
N CYS A 42 -0.17 5.52 37.96
CA CYS A 42 -1.12 5.29 36.89
C CYS A 42 -1.19 3.83 36.42
N THR A 43 -0.26 2.97 36.86
CA THR A 43 -0.18 1.54 36.46
C THR A 43 -1.49 0.78 36.71
N ARG A 44 -2.20 1.09 37.81
CA ARG A 44 -3.50 0.45 38.09
C ARG A 44 -4.51 0.71 36.96
N TYR A 45 -4.63 1.96 36.50
CA TYR A 45 -5.57 2.32 35.45
C TYR A 45 -5.17 1.72 34.10
N ILE A 46 -3.86 1.64 33.81
CA ILE A 46 -3.36 1.00 32.59
C ILE A 46 -3.71 -0.48 32.57
N ASN A 47 -3.50 -1.18 33.69
CA ASN A 47 -3.84 -2.59 33.81
C ASN A 47 -5.35 -2.82 33.67
N GLN A 48 -6.17 -1.94 34.25
CA GLN A 48 -7.62 -1.99 34.08
C GLN A 48 -8.01 -1.76 32.61
N LEU A 49 -7.40 -0.79 31.92
CA LEU A 49 -7.67 -0.53 30.52
C LEU A 49 -7.32 -1.75 29.66
N ARG A 50 -6.15 -2.34 29.88
CA ARG A 50 -5.71 -3.53 29.16
C ARG A 50 -6.69 -4.69 29.33
N LEU A 51 -7.07 -4.99 30.57
CA LEU A 51 -8.06 -6.06 30.85
C LEU A 51 -9.40 -5.75 30.19
N ALA A 52 -9.86 -4.49 30.25
CA ALA A 52 -11.13 -4.10 29.65
C ALA A 52 -11.12 -4.26 28.12
N ILE A 53 -10.00 -3.93 27.46
CA ILE A 53 -9.79 -4.17 26.01
C ILE A 53 -9.80 -5.67 25.71
N ASP A 54 -9.03 -6.46 26.46
CA ASP A 54 -8.92 -7.91 26.26
C ASP A 54 -10.28 -8.62 26.42
N GLU A 55 -11.14 -8.14 27.31
CA GLU A 55 -12.49 -8.66 27.56
C GLU A 55 -13.56 -8.12 26.59
N THR A 56 -13.23 -7.08 25.81
CA THR A 56 -14.15 -6.35 24.94
C THR A 56 -13.62 -6.32 23.51
N PRO A 57 -13.87 -7.38 22.71
CA PRO A 57 -13.50 -7.36 21.30
C PRO A 57 -14.22 -6.23 20.56
N SER A 58 -13.58 -5.63 19.57
CA SER A 58 -14.14 -4.50 18.80
C SER A 58 -15.34 -4.89 17.92
N VAL A 59 -15.45 -6.18 17.56
CA VAL A 59 -16.52 -6.71 16.72
C VAL A 59 -17.67 -7.27 17.56
N ASN A 60 -18.91 -6.89 17.23
CA ASN A 60 -20.15 -7.40 17.84
C ASN A 60 -20.31 -7.19 19.36
N THR A 61 -19.65 -6.16 19.92
CA THR A 61 -19.81 -5.80 21.34
C THR A 61 -20.86 -4.72 21.55
N SER A 62 -21.55 -4.76 22.70
CA SER A 62 -22.54 -3.76 23.09
C SER A 62 -21.92 -2.39 23.37
N ILE A 63 -22.68 -1.33 23.10
CA ILE A 63 -22.27 0.06 23.33
C ILE A 63 -21.85 0.29 24.78
N ASP A 64 -22.56 -0.29 25.76
CA ASP A 64 -22.23 -0.15 27.18
C ASP A 64 -20.83 -0.67 27.53
N LYS A 65 -20.44 -1.82 26.95
CA LYS A 65 -19.12 -2.39 27.17
C LYS A 65 -18.02 -1.53 26.53
N MET A 66 -18.25 -1.05 25.31
CA MET A 66 -17.32 -0.13 24.64
C MET A 66 -17.14 1.17 25.44
N ASN A 67 -18.24 1.77 25.91
CA ASN A 67 -18.20 2.95 26.77
C ASN A 67 -17.47 2.70 28.10
N SER A 68 -17.59 1.49 28.68
CA SER A 68 -16.82 1.11 29.87
C SER A 68 -15.30 1.13 29.62
N VAL A 69 -14.86 0.62 28.46
CA VAL A 69 -13.45 0.68 28.05
C VAL A 69 -13.01 2.14 27.87
N LEU A 70 -13.79 2.95 27.16
CA LEU A 70 -13.48 4.38 26.92
C LEU A 70 -13.42 5.19 28.23
N ASN A 71 -14.29 4.91 29.20
CA ASN A 71 -14.23 5.51 30.53
C ASN A 71 -12.95 5.13 31.29
N THR A 72 -12.47 3.90 31.12
CA THR A 72 -11.19 3.47 31.68
C THR A 72 -10.04 4.21 31.00
N CYS A 73 -10.15 4.43 29.69
CA CYS A 73 -9.24 5.24 28.89
C CYS A 73 -9.15 6.69 29.43
N HIS A 74 -10.29 7.34 29.66
CA HIS A 74 -10.34 8.66 30.30
C HIS A 74 -9.68 8.68 31.69
N SER A 75 -9.80 7.61 32.46
CA SER A 75 -9.17 7.49 33.78
C SER A 75 -7.65 7.45 33.68
N VAL A 76 -7.09 6.76 32.68
CA VAL A 76 -5.64 6.74 32.41
C VAL A 76 -5.14 8.13 32.03
N VAL A 77 -5.78 8.78 31.06
CA VAL A 77 -5.40 10.14 30.61
C VAL A 77 -5.46 11.12 31.77
N LYS A 78 -6.54 11.09 32.56
CA LYS A 78 -6.71 11.94 33.74
C LYS A 78 -5.61 11.70 34.79
N CYS A 79 -5.23 10.44 35.01
CA CYS A 79 -4.15 10.11 35.95
C CYS A 79 -2.83 10.77 35.53
N TYR A 80 -2.45 10.62 34.27
CA TYR A 80 -1.21 11.20 33.76
C TYR A 80 -1.22 12.73 33.73
N ASN A 81 -2.35 13.34 33.34
CA ASN A 81 -2.50 14.80 33.39
C ASN A 81 -2.40 15.36 34.82
N GLY A 82 -2.80 14.57 35.82
CA GLY A 82 -2.70 14.93 37.23
C GLY A 82 -1.30 14.81 37.83
N SER A 83 -0.30 14.31 37.09
CA SER A 83 1.09 14.26 37.58
C SER A 83 1.69 15.64 37.69
N GLU A 84 2.55 15.89 38.67
CA GLU A 84 3.35 17.12 38.73
C GLU A 84 4.57 17.08 37.80
N CYS A 85 4.97 15.88 37.34
CA CYS A 85 6.16 15.67 36.53
C CYS A 85 5.89 15.90 35.03
N ALA A 86 6.62 16.83 34.41
CA ALA A 86 6.41 17.22 33.01
C ALA A 86 6.62 16.06 32.02
N ASP A 87 7.60 15.19 32.26
CA ASP A 87 7.87 14.00 31.46
C ASP A 87 6.75 12.95 31.56
N VAL A 88 6.18 12.78 32.76
CA VAL A 88 5.04 11.88 32.98
C VAL A 88 3.75 12.43 32.37
N LYS A 89 3.52 13.75 32.41
CA LYS A 89 2.37 14.38 31.72
C LYS A 89 2.37 14.12 30.22
N LYS A 90 3.54 13.98 29.57
CA LYS A 90 3.61 13.64 28.13
C LYS A 90 2.91 12.31 27.81
N ASN A 91 2.86 11.37 28.76
CA ASN A 91 2.12 10.12 28.57
C ASN A 91 0.61 10.35 28.44
N ALA A 92 0.05 11.42 29.01
CA ALA A 92 -1.36 11.73 28.84
C ALA A 92 -1.71 11.97 27.37
N VAL A 93 -0.84 12.70 26.64
CA VAL A 93 -1.00 12.93 25.19
C VAL A 93 -0.94 11.60 24.43
N THR A 94 0.05 10.76 24.73
CA THR A 94 0.18 9.43 24.11
C THR A 94 -1.04 8.54 24.35
N PHE A 95 -1.56 8.50 25.59
CA PHE A 95 -2.75 7.73 25.90
C PHE A 95 -4.01 8.35 25.31
N GLN A 96 -4.09 9.68 25.19
CA GLN A 96 -5.21 10.35 24.54
C GLN A 96 -5.32 9.96 23.07
N GLU A 97 -4.22 9.98 22.32
CA GLU A 97 -4.20 9.48 20.94
C GLU A 97 -4.64 8.00 20.88
N LYS A 98 -4.04 7.12 21.70
CA LYS A 98 -4.41 5.69 21.73
C LYS A 98 -5.88 5.45 22.06
N CYS A 99 -6.44 6.22 22.98
CA CYS A 99 -7.87 6.13 23.32
C CYS A 99 -8.76 6.60 22.19
N LEU A 100 -8.34 7.62 21.45
CA LEU A 100 -9.06 8.10 20.27
C LEU A 100 -9.06 7.07 19.13
N PHE A 101 -7.94 6.38 18.91
CA PHE A 101 -7.88 5.23 17.99
C PHE A 101 -8.88 4.15 18.36
N LEU A 102 -8.87 3.75 19.63
CA LEU A 102 -9.74 2.72 20.16
C LEU A 102 -11.23 3.09 20.04
N GLU A 103 -11.56 4.37 20.27
CA GLU A 103 -12.90 4.91 20.07
C GLU A 103 -13.36 4.77 18.60
N PHE A 104 -12.52 5.18 17.64
CA PHE A 104 -12.82 5.04 16.22
C PHE A 104 -13.00 3.58 15.80
N GLU A 105 -12.22 2.66 16.36
CA GLU A 105 -12.36 1.22 16.11
C GLU A 105 -13.67 0.68 16.68
N TYR A 106 -13.98 0.94 17.96
CA TYR A 106 -15.20 0.46 18.60
C TYR A 106 -16.48 0.96 17.92
N PHE A 107 -16.50 2.20 17.45
CA PHE A 107 -17.64 2.75 16.72
C PHE A 107 -17.60 2.43 15.21
N GLY A 108 -16.61 1.68 14.74
CA GLY A 108 -16.49 1.26 13.34
C GLY A 108 -16.27 2.42 12.37
N VAL A 109 -15.75 3.55 12.86
CA VAL A 109 -15.47 4.74 12.06
C VAL A 109 -14.34 4.45 11.09
N ALA A 110 -13.25 3.83 11.54
CA ALA A 110 -12.10 3.52 10.70
C ALA A 110 -12.49 2.68 9.47
N ASP A 111 -13.27 1.61 9.68
CA ASP A 111 -13.73 0.72 8.61
C ASP A 111 -14.70 1.43 7.64
N CYS A 112 -15.70 2.13 8.18
CA CYS A 112 -16.65 2.94 7.41
C CYS A 112 -15.96 3.96 6.50
N MET A 113 -14.93 4.61 7.02
CA MET A 113 -14.22 5.68 6.32
C MET A 113 -13.27 5.16 5.25
N SER A 114 -12.92 3.87 5.23
CA SER A 114 -11.99 3.30 4.24
C SER A 114 -12.36 3.60 2.78
N ASP A 115 -13.65 3.56 2.44
CA ASP A 115 -14.15 3.89 1.11
C ASP A 115 -14.07 5.39 0.79
N PHE A 116 -14.28 6.23 1.81
CA PHE A 116 -14.14 7.68 1.67
C PHE A 116 -12.68 8.09 1.40
N TYR A 117 -11.75 7.37 2.02
CA TYR A 117 -10.30 7.55 1.84
C TYR A 117 -9.77 7.00 0.51
N LYS A 118 -10.62 6.55 -0.42
CA LYS A 118 -10.20 6.32 -1.81
C LYS A 118 -9.90 7.63 -2.56
N GLU A 119 -10.49 8.74 -2.12
CA GLU A 119 -10.07 10.07 -2.55
C GLU A 119 -8.71 10.40 -1.93
N LYS A 120 -7.72 10.68 -2.78
CA LYS A 120 -6.33 10.92 -2.37
C LYS A 120 -6.06 12.39 -2.09
N ASP A 121 -6.88 13.29 -2.61
CA ASP A 121 -6.73 14.72 -2.40
C ASP A 121 -7.21 15.13 -0.98
N MET A 122 -6.26 15.60 -0.19
CA MET A 122 -6.47 16.06 1.17
C MET A 122 -7.44 17.24 1.28
N GLU A 123 -7.30 18.22 0.37
CA GLU A 123 -8.12 19.43 0.37
C GLU A 123 -9.57 19.08 0.01
N VAL A 124 -9.76 18.19 -0.97
CA VAL A 124 -11.10 17.71 -1.35
C VAL A 124 -11.81 17.04 -0.16
N ARG A 125 -11.08 16.24 0.64
CA ARG A 125 -11.67 15.59 1.81
C ARG A 125 -11.96 16.59 2.94
N LYS A 126 -11.05 17.53 3.18
CA LYS A 126 -11.24 18.62 4.16
C LYS A 126 -12.47 19.45 3.82
N ASP A 127 -12.66 19.78 2.55
CA ASP A 127 -13.85 20.47 2.06
C ASP A 127 -15.12 19.64 2.25
N ALA A 128 -15.06 18.33 1.99
CA ALA A 128 -16.19 17.44 2.19
C ALA A 128 -16.61 17.31 3.68
N TYR A 129 -15.66 17.38 4.62
CA TYR A 129 -15.94 17.40 6.06
C TYR A 129 -16.45 18.75 6.57
N THR A 130 -16.16 19.84 5.88
CA THR A 130 -16.48 21.20 6.33
C THR A 130 -17.67 21.74 5.56
N SER A 131 -17.42 22.33 4.40
CA SER A 131 -18.42 22.90 3.49
C SER A 131 -19.40 21.84 2.98
N GLY A 132 -18.94 20.59 2.82
CA GLY A 132 -19.70 19.46 2.30
C GLY A 132 -20.47 18.62 3.33
N LYS A 133 -20.63 19.09 4.58
CA LYS A 133 -21.19 18.31 5.70
C LYS A 133 -22.44 17.50 5.34
N SER A 134 -23.41 18.07 4.65
CA SER A 134 -24.65 17.37 4.29
C SER A 134 -24.41 16.19 3.35
N CYS A 135 -23.52 16.34 2.37
CA CYS A 135 -23.11 15.25 1.47
C CYS A 135 -22.36 14.16 2.24
N PHE A 136 -21.40 14.54 3.10
CA PHE A 136 -20.67 13.59 3.92
C PHE A 136 -21.59 12.79 4.86
N MET A 137 -22.54 13.46 5.55
CA MET A 137 -23.52 12.76 6.39
C MET A 137 -24.43 11.83 5.58
N SER A 138 -24.73 12.16 4.32
CA SER A 138 -25.46 11.26 3.43
C SER A 138 -24.64 10.04 3.03
N PHE A 139 -23.33 10.21 2.78
CA PHE A 139 -22.41 9.09 2.54
C PHE A 139 -22.42 8.14 3.74
N LEU A 140 -22.27 8.65 4.97
CA LEU A 140 -22.26 7.84 6.18
C LEU A 140 -23.55 7.03 6.34
N LYS A 141 -24.72 7.66 6.18
CA LYS A 141 -26.02 6.99 6.27
C LYS A 141 -26.18 5.82 5.29
N ASN A 142 -25.56 5.92 4.12
CA ASN A 142 -25.70 4.93 3.06
C ASN A 142 -24.65 3.81 3.11
N ASN A 143 -23.48 4.06 3.72
CA ASN A 143 -22.33 3.16 3.64
C ASN A 143 -21.87 2.65 5.02
N CYS A 144 -22.36 3.22 6.12
CA CYS A 144 -21.88 2.95 7.46
C CYS A 144 -22.99 2.47 8.39
N SER A 145 -22.58 1.79 9.48
CA SER A 145 -23.52 1.23 10.45
C SER A 145 -24.30 2.33 11.19
N ALA A 146 -25.50 1.99 11.69
CA ALA A 146 -26.29 2.91 12.52
C ALA A 146 -25.49 3.45 13.73
N LYS A 147 -24.70 2.58 14.36
CA LYS A 147 -23.80 2.91 15.47
C LYS A 147 -22.77 3.98 15.06
N THR A 148 -22.13 3.81 13.90
CA THR A 148 -21.16 4.77 13.36
C THR A 148 -21.80 6.11 13.06
N ASN A 149 -23.00 6.08 12.47
CA ASN A 149 -23.77 7.28 12.14
C ASN A 149 -24.13 8.08 13.40
N GLU A 150 -24.62 7.42 14.44
CA GLU A 150 -24.97 8.05 15.72
C GLU A 150 -23.75 8.68 16.41
N TYR A 151 -22.62 7.96 16.40
CA TYR A 151 -21.38 8.45 16.97
C TYR A 151 -20.87 9.71 16.24
N ILE A 152 -20.79 9.68 14.91
CA ILE A 152 -20.30 10.82 14.13
C ILE A 152 -21.26 12.01 14.24
N ASP A 153 -22.57 11.78 14.25
CA ASP A 153 -23.56 12.86 14.40
C ASP A 153 -23.37 13.59 15.75
N SER A 154 -23.19 12.82 16.82
CA SER A 154 -22.98 13.35 18.18
C SER A 154 -21.61 14.03 18.37
N ASN A 155 -20.59 13.60 17.62
CA ASN A 155 -19.20 14.04 17.79
C ASN A 155 -18.65 14.80 16.57
N TYR A 156 -19.53 15.31 15.71
CA TYR A 156 -19.15 15.78 14.38
C TYR A 156 -18.02 16.80 14.38
N ASN A 157 -18.11 17.82 15.24
CA ASN A 157 -17.10 18.88 15.29
C ASN A 157 -15.74 18.35 15.73
N ASN A 158 -15.71 17.41 16.67
CA ASN A 158 -14.47 16.76 17.09
C ASN A 158 -13.89 15.89 15.96
N PHE A 159 -14.75 15.12 15.28
CA PHE A 159 -14.39 14.35 14.10
C PHE A 159 -13.75 15.24 13.03
N VAL A 160 -14.40 16.34 12.64
CA VAL A 160 -13.86 17.26 11.63
C VAL A 160 -12.51 17.81 12.07
N ARG A 161 -12.37 18.23 13.34
CA ARG A 161 -11.10 18.73 13.87
C ARG A 161 -9.98 17.70 13.71
N ILE A 162 -10.22 16.44 14.12
CA ILE A 162 -9.22 15.36 14.01
C ILE A 162 -8.87 15.11 12.54
N MET A 163 -9.86 15.05 11.66
CA MET A 163 -9.67 14.63 10.27
C MET A 163 -9.14 15.73 9.35
N THR A 164 -8.93 16.95 9.87
CA THR A 164 -8.47 18.12 9.11
C THR A 164 -7.19 18.75 9.67
N VAL A 165 -6.57 18.12 10.67
CA VAL A 165 -5.25 18.54 11.18
C VAL A 165 -4.20 18.23 10.14
N ASP A 166 -3.41 19.23 9.73
CA ASP A 166 -2.31 19.01 8.79
C ASP A 166 -1.21 18.16 9.44
N SER A 167 -0.85 17.05 8.81
CA SER A 167 0.28 16.21 9.22
C SER A 167 1.59 17.01 9.15
N THR A 168 2.30 17.18 10.27
CA THR A 168 3.68 17.70 10.23
C THR A 168 4.69 16.55 10.18
N PRO A 169 5.83 16.69 9.46
CA PRO A 169 6.87 15.65 9.41
C PRO A 169 7.43 15.24 10.78
N THR A 170 7.22 16.06 11.82
CA THR A 170 7.70 15.85 13.19
C THR A 170 6.72 15.13 14.11
N THR A 171 5.47 14.90 13.67
CA THR A 171 4.41 14.32 14.51
C THR A 171 3.62 13.23 13.78
N CYS A 172 4.32 12.25 13.21
CA CYS A 172 3.68 11.10 12.58
C CYS A 172 3.21 10.10 13.63
N GLY A 173 1.92 9.77 13.60
CA GLY A 173 1.30 8.81 14.52
C GLY A 173 -0.03 9.25 15.12
N SER A 174 -0.58 10.38 14.66
CA SER A 174 -1.94 10.77 15.01
C SER A 174 -2.96 9.88 14.31
N LEU A 175 -4.20 9.89 14.82
CA LEU A 175 -5.32 9.23 14.13
C LEU A 175 -5.50 9.73 12.69
N HIS A 176 -5.25 11.02 12.44
CA HIS A 176 -5.28 11.58 11.10
C HIS A 176 -4.28 10.89 10.16
N ASP A 177 -3.03 10.73 10.61
CA ASP A 177 -1.96 10.10 9.82
C ASP A 177 -2.26 8.64 9.52
N GLU A 178 -2.81 7.90 10.50
CA GLU A 178 -3.20 6.50 10.26
C GLU A 178 -4.32 6.39 9.23
N MET A 179 -5.34 7.24 9.36
CA MET A 179 -6.45 7.26 8.41
C MET A 179 -5.96 7.62 7.00
N ASN A 180 -5.01 8.56 6.90
CA ASN A 180 -4.33 8.85 5.64
C ASN A 180 -3.54 7.64 5.11
N GLY A 181 -2.90 6.87 5.99
CA GLY A 181 -2.25 5.61 5.65
C GLY A 181 -3.17 4.58 4.99
N LYS A 182 -4.45 4.53 5.40
CA LYS A 182 -5.45 3.59 4.86
C LYS A 182 -5.76 3.81 3.37
N GLN A 183 -5.39 4.96 2.79
CA GLN A 183 -5.52 5.20 1.33
C GLN A 183 -4.74 4.17 0.51
N CYS A 184 -3.69 3.58 1.08
CA CYS A 184 -2.88 2.56 0.42
C CYS A 184 -3.49 1.16 0.54
N SER A 185 -4.48 0.95 1.43
CA SER A 185 -5.11 -0.35 1.66
C SER A 185 -5.71 -0.99 0.40
N PRO A 186 -6.42 -0.26 -0.50
CA PRO A 186 -6.92 -0.86 -1.74
C PRO A 186 -5.82 -1.46 -2.63
N LEU A 187 -4.63 -0.85 -2.67
CA LEU A 187 -3.49 -1.36 -3.43
C LEU A 187 -2.93 -2.64 -2.82
N ILE A 188 -2.85 -2.69 -1.48
CA ILE A 188 -2.43 -3.87 -0.73
C ILE A 188 -3.44 -5.01 -0.88
N THR A 189 -4.74 -4.73 -0.77
CA THR A 189 -5.80 -5.73 -0.97
C THR A 189 -5.72 -6.31 -2.38
N LYS A 190 -5.58 -5.46 -3.40
CA LYS A 190 -5.40 -5.90 -4.80
C LYS A 190 -4.17 -6.77 -4.98
N TYR A 191 -3.07 -6.45 -4.30
CA TYR A 191 -1.86 -7.27 -4.30
C TYR A 191 -2.12 -8.66 -3.70
N ILE A 192 -2.71 -8.73 -2.50
CA ILE A 192 -3.02 -9.98 -1.79
C ILE A 192 -3.96 -10.86 -2.62
N GLU A 193 -5.02 -10.30 -3.19
CA GLU A 193 -5.98 -11.03 -4.03
C GLU A 193 -5.30 -11.69 -5.24
N GLN A 194 -4.38 -11.01 -5.90
CA GLN A 194 -3.65 -11.56 -7.05
C GLN A 194 -2.67 -12.65 -6.63
N VAL A 195 -2.00 -12.49 -5.47
CA VAL A 195 -1.14 -13.53 -4.88
C VAL A 195 -1.93 -14.78 -4.55
N GLU A 196 -3.09 -14.64 -3.91
CA GLU A 196 -3.96 -15.78 -3.56
C GLU A 196 -4.53 -16.46 -4.80
N LYS A 197 -4.90 -15.68 -5.83
CA LYS A 197 -5.31 -16.24 -7.13
C LYS A 197 -4.19 -17.06 -7.77
N TYR A 198 -2.96 -16.56 -7.75
CA TYR A 198 -1.80 -17.30 -8.26
C TYR A 198 -1.53 -18.58 -7.47
N LYS A 199 -1.49 -18.51 -6.14
CA LYS A 199 -1.29 -19.69 -5.28
C LYS A 199 -2.35 -20.75 -5.56
N SER A 200 -3.61 -20.33 -5.66
CA SER A 200 -4.74 -21.21 -5.94
C SER A 200 -4.62 -21.87 -7.32
N ALA A 201 -4.27 -21.12 -8.35
CA ALA A 201 -4.05 -21.66 -9.70
C ALA A 201 -2.90 -22.67 -9.72
N LYS A 202 -1.77 -22.33 -9.07
CA LYS A 202 -0.60 -23.21 -8.97
C LYS A 202 -0.94 -24.51 -8.25
N ALA A 203 -1.71 -24.47 -7.17
CA ALA A 203 -2.18 -25.67 -6.46
C ALA A 203 -3.06 -26.58 -7.33
N LEU A 204 -3.75 -26.01 -8.32
CA LEU A 204 -4.57 -26.73 -9.30
C LEU A 204 -3.81 -27.10 -10.59
N ASN A 205 -2.48 -26.90 -10.64
CA ASN A 205 -1.66 -27.06 -11.85
C ASN A 205 -2.14 -26.25 -13.05
N GLN A 206 -2.78 -25.10 -12.81
CA GLN A 206 -3.22 -24.17 -13.85
C GLN A 206 -2.16 -23.09 -14.05
N SER A 207 -1.85 -22.77 -15.31
CA SER A 207 -1.03 -21.60 -15.63
C SER A 207 -1.89 -20.33 -15.53
N VAL A 208 -1.46 -19.39 -14.69
CA VAL A 208 -2.05 -18.05 -14.58
C VAL A 208 -0.93 -17.04 -14.63
N LYS A 209 -0.97 -16.18 -15.65
CA LYS A 209 -0.10 -15.02 -15.74
C LYS A 209 -0.56 -13.97 -14.73
N ILE A 210 0.31 -13.68 -13.77
CA ILE A 210 0.17 -12.53 -12.86
C ILE A 210 1.25 -11.51 -13.18
N ASN A 211 0.90 -10.23 -13.05
CA ASN A 211 1.87 -9.15 -13.10
C ASN A 211 1.71 -8.33 -11.82
N LEU A 212 2.45 -8.71 -10.78
CA LEU A 212 2.34 -8.11 -9.45
C LEU A 212 3.22 -6.86 -9.30
N THR A 213 4.26 -6.73 -10.13
CA THR A 213 5.27 -5.65 -10.02
C THR A 213 4.64 -4.25 -10.07
N PRO A 214 3.74 -3.90 -11.04
CA PRO A 214 3.13 -2.57 -11.07
C PRO A 214 2.28 -2.28 -9.83
N ILE A 215 1.54 -3.27 -9.34
CA ILE A 215 0.68 -3.13 -8.15
C ILE A 215 1.56 -2.87 -6.92
N CYS A 216 2.66 -3.60 -6.79
CA CYS A 216 3.58 -3.41 -5.67
C CYS A 216 4.28 -2.05 -5.71
N LEU A 217 4.76 -1.62 -6.88
CA LEU A 217 5.40 -0.31 -7.02
C LEU A 217 4.43 0.84 -6.72
N GLU A 218 3.16 0.72 -7.12
CA GLU A 218 2.12 1.70 -6.77
C GLU A 218 1.83 1.71 -5.26
N ALA A 219 1.75 0.53 -4.63
CA ALA A 219 1.57 0.41 -3.18
C ALA A 219 2.76 0.99 -2.40
N LYS A 220 3.99 0.69 -2.84
CA LYS A 220 5.23 1.23 -2.27
C LYS A 220 5.25 2.75 -2.34
N LYS A 221 5.00 3.31 -3.53
CA LYS A 221 4.92 4.76 -3.71
C LYS A 221 3.89 5.39 -2.76
N CYS A 222 2.70 4.79 -2.66
CA CYS A 222 1.67 5.27 -1.75
C CYS A 222 2.17 5.27 -0.31
N TRP A 223 2.80 4.18 0.17
CA TRP A 223 3.38 4.10 1.52
C TRP A 223 4.47 5.15 1.77
N ASP A 224 5.42 5.30 0.85
CA ASP A 224 6.53 6.25 0.98
C ASP A 224 6.04 7.71 1.09
N GLU A 225 4.92 8.03 0.44
CA GLU A 225 4.26 9.34 0.53
C GLU A 225 3.60 9.58 1.90
N GLN A 226 3.20 8.52 2.63
CA GLN A 226 2.57 8.67 3.94
C GLN A 226 3.61 8.77 5.05
N CYS A 227 3.34 9.67 5.99
CA CYS A 227 4.26 9.98 7.07
C CYS A 227 4.35 8.86 8.14
N MET A 228 3.31 8.02 8.25
CA MET A 228 3.25 6.83 9.13
C MET A 228 4.25 5.73 8.74
N TYR A 229 4.76 5.67 7.50
CA TYR A 229 5.52 4.53 6.97
C TYR A 229 6.93 4.94 6.52
N ARG A 230 7.91 5.16 7.42
CA ARG A 230 9.21 5.72 6.99
C ARG A 230 10.53 5.12 7.48
N GLU A 231 10.60 4.10 8.34
CA GLU A 231 11.92 3.45 8.61
C GLU A 231 11.88 1.91 8.78
N ASP A 232 10.86 1.37 9.45
CA ASP A 232 10.70 -0.04 9.80
C ASP A 232 9.72 -0.79 8.87
N THR A 233 8.77 -0.08 8.27
CA THR A 233 7.78 -0.62 7.32
C THR A 233 8.27 -0.65 5.86
N THR A 234 9.23 0.20 5.48
CA THR A 234 9.81 0.25 4.12
C THR A 234 10.45 -1.08 3.73
N ASN A 235 11.16 -1.73 4.66
CA ASN A 235 11.73 -3.07 4.46
C ASN A 235 10.67 -4.14 4.18
N THR A 236 9.45 -3.97 4.69
CA THR A 236 8.36 -4.93 4.44
C THR A 236 7.86 -4.80 3.01
N MET A 237 7.67 -3.58 2.50
CA MET A 237 7.22 -3.38 1.13
C MET A 237 8.29 -3.73 0.11
N GLU A 238 9.56 -3.42 0.39
CA GLU A 238 10.70 -3.84 -0.43
C GLU A 238 10.66 -5.36 -0.67
N ARG A 239 10.55 -6.13 0.43
CA ARG A 239 10.47 -7.60 0.39
C ARG A 239 9.22 -8.09 -0.34
N LEU A 240 8.08 -7.42 -0.20
CA LEU A 240 6.88 -7.75 -0.95
C LEU A 240 7.08 -7.52 -2.45
N CYS A 241 7.72 -6.43 -2.85
CA CYS A 241 8.00 -6.13 -4.26
C CYS A 241 9.05 -7.07 -4.87
N GLU A 242 10.06 -7.46 -4.11
CA GLU A 242 11.00 -8.50 -4.53
C GLU A 242 10.30 -9.86 -4.71
N ALA A 243 9.43 -10.25 -3.76
CA ALA A 243 8.63 -11.46 -3.88
C ALA A 243 7.68 -11.39 -5.08
N ALA A 244 7.06 -10.24 -5.33
CA ALA A 244 6.20 -9.97 -6.47
C ALA A 244 6.92 -10.16 -7.80
N ALA A 245 8.13 -9.60 -7.91
CA ALA A 245 8.99 -9.74 -9.06
C ALA A 245 9.35 -11.21 -9.29
N ASN A 246 9.77 -11.92 -8.24
CA ASN A 246 10.10 -13.34 -8.31
C ASN A 246 8.90 -14.22 -8.71
N MET A 247 7.70 -13.94 -8.19
CA MET A 247 6.47 -14.66 -8.56
C MET A 247 6.02 -14.37 -10.00
N SER A 248 6.42 -13.23 -10.55
CA SER A 248 6.12 -12.85 -11.93
C SER A 248 7.15 -13.39 -12.93
N LYS A 249 8.24 -14.03 -12.46
CA LYS A 249 9.26 -14.60 -13.34
C LYS A 249 8.68 -15.76 -14.15
N PRO A 250 8.93 -15.79 -15.48
CA PRO A 250 8.52 -16.90 -16.33
C PRO A 250 9.08 -18.25 -15.86
N THR A 251 8.28 -19.31 -15.95
CA THR A 251 8.66 -20.66 -15.44
C THR A 251 8.91 -21.69 -16.54
N THR A 252 8.61 -21.34 -17.79
CA THR A 252 8.88 -22.17 -18.97
C THR A 252 9.85 -21.47 -19.89
N PHE A 253 10.58 -22.24 -20.70
CA PHE A 253 11.52 -21.70 -21.68
C PHE A 253 10.84 -20.71 -22.62
N ASP A 254 9.68 -21.07 -23.21
CA ASP A 254 9.00 -20.24 -24.20
C ASP A 254 8.48 -18.93 -23.60
N GLU A 255 7.88 -18.97 -22.40
CA GLU A 255 7.43 -17.76 -21.69
C GLU A 255 8.62 -16.84 -21.37
N CYS A 256 9.72 -17.43 -20.91
CA CYS A 256 10.94 -16.71 -20.58
C CYS A 256 11.58 -16.09 -21.82
N PHE A 257 11.67 -16.85 -22.92
CA PHE A 257 12.20 -16.37 -24.19
C PHE A 257 11.38 -15.19 -24.74
N VAL A 258 10.04 -15.26 -24.69
CA VAL A 258 9.20 -14.12 -25.07
C VAL A 258 9.41 -12.92 -24.14
N PHE A 259 9.58 -13.16 -22.84
CA PHE A 259 9.80 -12.10 -21.86
C PHE A 259 11.09 -11.31 -22.13
N ILE A 260 12.22 -12.01 -22.33
CA ILE A 260 13.51 -11.36 -22.63
C ILE A 260 13.51 -10.59 -23.96
N VAL A 261 12.72 -11.05 -24.94
CA VAL A 261 12.63 -10.40 -26.26
C VAL A 261 11.81 -9.11 -26.19
N THR A 262 10.78 -9.07 -25.34
CA THR A 262 9.75 -8.02 -25.38
C THR A 262 9.81 -7.03 -24.23
N SER A 263 10.35 -7.44 -23.08
CA SER A 263 10.16 -6.73 -21.81
C SER A 263 11.47 -6.45 -21.07
N THR A 264 12.55 -7.19 -21.35
CA THR A 264 13.84 -7.00 -20.68
C THR A 264 14.65 -5.86 -21.31
N PRO A 265 15.19 -4.93 -20.51
CA PRO A 265 16.13 -3.92 -21.00
C PRO A 265 17.46 -4.57 -21.40
N ALA A 266 17.59 -5.00 -22.66
CA ALA A 266 18.78 -5.70 -23.15
C ALA A 266 20.11 -4.97 -22.86
N ALA A 267 20.08 -3.64 -22.76
CA ALA A 267 21.26 -2.82 -22.47
C ALA A 267 21.89 -3.07 -21.08
N GLU A 268 21.15 -3.65 -20.13
CA GLU A 268 21.65 -3.98 -18.79
C GLU A 268 22.60 -5.19 -18.77
N TYR A 269 22.62 -5.97 -19.85
CA TYR A 269 23.45 -7.17 -19.98
C TYR A 269 24.66 -6.90 -20.87
N GLU A 270 25.87 -7.08 -20.34
CA GLU A 270 27.12 -6.80 -21.06
C GLU A 270 27.25 -7.61 -22.37
N CYS A 271 26.78 -8.86 -22.37
CA CYS A 271 26.85 -9.74 -23.54
C CYS A 271 26.05 -9.22 -24.74
N THR A 272 25.00 -8.41 -24.52
CA THR A 272 24.18 -7.89 -25.62
C THR A 272 24.93 -6.81 -26.39
N GLN A 273 25.81 -6.06 -25.73
CA GLN A 273 26.66 -5.03 -26.34
C GLN A 273 27.79 -5.66 -27.18
N GLN A 274 28.22 -6.87 -26.82
CA GLN A 274 29.28 -7.61 -27.51
C GLN A 274 28.78 -8.33 -28.77
N SER A 275 27.45 -8.49 -28.91
CA SER A 275 26.83 -9.12 -30.07
C SER A 275 26.92 -8.23 -31.33
N LYS A 276 27.98 -8.42 -32.13
CA LYS A 276 28.18 -7.66 -33.38
C LYS A 276 27.12 -7.99 -34.43
N PRO A 277 26.57 -7.01 -35.17
CA PRO A 277 25.65 -7.29 -36.27
C PRO A 277 26.35 -8.10 -37.37
N LYS A 278 25.89 -9.33 -37.62
CA LYS A 278 26.30 -10.12 -38.79
C LYS A 278 25.53 -9.62 -40.01
N ARG A 279 26.15 -8.68 -40.75
CA ARG A 279 25.72 -8.05 -42.01
C ARG A 279 24.48 -7.15 -41.92
N ARG A 280 24.59 -5.94 -42.49
CA ARG A 280 23.43 -5.15 -42.92
C ARG A 280 22.77 -5.91 -44.07
N ILE A 281 21.59 -6.47 -43.83
CA ILE A 281 20.67 -6.73 -44.93
C ILE A 281 20.02 -5.38 -45.21
N ASN A 282 20.36 -4.74 -46.33
CA ASN A 282 19.60 -3.60 -46.83
C ASN A 282 18.28 -4.18 -47.36
N PRO A 283 17.12 -3.95 -46.72
CA PRO A 283 15.86 -4.35 -47.31
C PRO A 283 15.66 -3.48 -48.55
N GLY A 284 15.42 -4.10 -49.71
CA GLY A 284 14.82 -3.39 -50.82
C GLY A 284 13.46 -2.83 -50.41
N PRO A 285 12.96 -1.79 -51.10
CA PRO A 285 11.77 -1.03 -50.68
C PRO A 285 10.47 -1.84 -50.56
N ASP A 286 10.41 -3.09 -51.05
CA ASP A 286 9.19 -3.89 -51.14
C ASP A 286 9.05 -5.03 -50.12
N LEU A 287 9.98 -5.20 -49.18
CA LEU A 287 9.85 -6.23 -48.14
C LEU A 287 9.12 -5.66 -46.91
N ILE A 288 7.82 -5.93 -46.81
CA ILE A 288 7.09 -5.90 -45.53
C ILE A 288 7.68 -7.00 -44.66
N LEU A 289 8.72 -6.66 -43.91
CA LEU A 289 9.45 -7.62 -43.10
C LEU A 289 8.59 -8.03 -41.90
N SER A 290 8.27 -9.32 -41.87
CA SER A 290 7.73 -10.04 -40.73
C SER A 290 8.47 -9.68 -39.43
N PRO A 291 7.80 -9.62 -38.25
CA PRO A 291 8.41 -9.27 -36.95
C PRO A 291 9.66 -10.10 -36.59
N TYR A 292 9.85 -11.24 -37.24
CA TYR A 292 11.01 -12.12 -37.09
C TYR A 292 12.33 -11.56 -37.66
N VAL A 293 12.32 -10.48 -38.45
CA VAL A 293 13.55 -9.88 -39.05
C VAL A 293 14.13 -8.74 -38.20
N LEU A 294 13.40 -8.26 -37.19
CA LEU A 294 13.87 -7.28 -36.20
C LEU A 294 14.16 -7.93 -34.84
N LEU A 295 14.45 -9.23 -34.82
CA LEU A 295 14.90 -9.90 -33.61
C LEU A 295 16.28 -9.33 -33.19
N PRO A 296 16.42 -8.80 -31.97
CA PRO A 296 17.69 -8.26 -31.49
C PRO A 296 18.88 -9.19 -31.76
N HIS A 297 20.02 -8.63 -32.20
CA HIS A 297 21.18 -9.42 -32.63
C HIS A 297 21.70 -10.41 -31.57
N PHE A 298 21.61 -10.02 -30.29
CA PHE A 298 22.00 -10.84 -29.16
C PHE A 298 21.24 -12.17 -29.10
N LEU A 299 20.05 -12.27 -29.71
CA LEU A 299 19.31 -13.52 -29.74
C LEU A 299 20.02 -14.61 -30.54
N ASN A 300 20.99 -14.29 -31.40
CA ASN A 300 21.80 -15.31 -32.07
C ASN A 300 22.95 -15.85 -31.19
N ASP A 301 23.17 -15.26 -30.02
CA ASP A 301 24.17 -15.68 -29.04
C ASP A 301 23.50 -16.52 -27.95
N LYS A 302 23.67 -17.83 -28.04
CA LYS A 302 23.07 -18.78 -27.09
C LYS A 302 23.49 -18.48 -25.65
N GLU A 303 24.76 -18.19 -25.43
CA GLU A 303 25.27 -17.95 -24.07
C GLU A 303 24.74 -16.63 -23.54
N CYS A 304 24.64 -15.59 -24.37
CA CYS A 304 24.03 -14.33 -23.95
C CYS A 304 22.55 -14.50 -23.58
N VAL A 305 21.78 -15.22 -24.40
CA VAL A 305 20.38 -15.50 -24.08
C VAL A 305 20.27 -16.33 -22.80
N LYS A 306 21.13 -17.33 -22.61
CA LYS A 306 21.17 -18.12 -21.37
C LYS A 306 21.42 -17.23 -20.15
N THR A 307 22.41 -16.34 -20.21
CA THR A 307 22.71 -15.37 -19.13
C THR A 307 21.54 -14.44 -18.84
N MET A 308 20.84 -13.95 -19.88
CA MET A 308 19.64 -13.14 -19.69
C MET A 308 18.52 -13.95 -19.02
N MET A 309 18.26 -15.18 -19.47
CA MET A 309 17.25 -16.06 -18.87
C MET A 309 17.60 -16.43 -17.42
N GLU A 310 18.88 -16.59 -17.07
CA GLU A 310 19.35 -16.82 -15.69
C GLU A 310 19.06 -15.64 -14.74
N GLY A 311 19.11 -14.40 -15.24
CA GLY A 311 18.75 -13.22 -14.44
C GLY A 311 17.25 -12.98 -14.35
N GLU A 312 16.54 -13.12 -15.47
CA GLU A 312 15.16 -12.66 -15.61
C GLU A 312 14.10 -13.71 -15.28
N CYS A 313 14.44 -14.99 -15.32
CA CYS A 313 13.46 -16.08 -15.25
C CYS A 313 13.64 -17.00 -14.05
N ASP A 314 12.63 -17.80 -13.77
CA ASP A 314 12.71 -18.84 -12.74
C ASP A 314 13.62 -19.98 -13.22
N GLN A 315 14.33 -20.63 -12.29
CA GLN A 315 15.24 -21.72 -12.60
C GLN A 315 14.56 -22.91 -13.29
N SER A 316 13.25 -23.09 -13.12
CA SER A 316 12.47 -24.08 -13.85
C SER A 316 12.46 -23.85 -15.38
N ALA A 317 12.50 -22.59 -15.84
CA ALA A 317 12.54 -22.24 -17.26
C ALA A 317 13.84 -22.66 -17.95
N LEU A 318 14.91 -22.90 -17.18
CA LEU A 318 16.24 -23.23 -17.67
C LEU A 318 16.51 -24.75 -17.71
N LYS A 319 15.65 -25.58 -17.09
CA LYS A 319 15.87 -27.03 -16.97
C LYS A 319 16.08 -27.74 -18.32
N SER A 320 15.33 -27.31 -19.33
CA SER A 320 15.36 -27.85 -20.69
C SER A 320 16.00 -26.88 -21.69
N PHE A 321 16.74 -25.88 -21.22
CA PHE A 321 17.25 -24.78 -22.03
C PHE A 321 17.96 -25.25 -23.31
N GLU A 322 18.88 -26.22 -23.22
CA GLU A 322 19.65 -26.68 -24.38
C GLU A 322 18.77 -27.35 -25.45
N GLU A 323 17.75 -28.10 -25.02
CA GLU A 323 16.83 -28.80 -25.92
C GLU A 323 15.83 -27.84 -26.56
N ASP A 324 15.23 -26.96 -25.75
CA ASP A 324 14.26 -25.97 -26.21
C ASP A 324 14.91 -24.90 -27.09
N TRP A 325 16.15 -24.48 -26.77
CA TRP A 325 16.95 -23.61 -27.63
C TRP A 325 17.17 -24.25 -29.01
N LYS A 326 17.62 -25.50 -29.03
CA LYS A 326 17.84 -26.24 -30.27
C LYS A 326 16.54 -26.37 -31.08
N ARG A 327 15.41 -26.65 -30.42
CA ARG A 327 14.08 -26.70 -31.07
C ARG A 327 13.73 -25.36 -31.69
N THR A 328 13.82 -24.28 -30.93
CA THR A 328 13.50 -22.91 -31.35
C THR A 328 14.30 -22.49 -32.59
N TRP A 329 15.59 -22.81 -32.61
CA TRP A 329 16.46 -22.47 -33.74
C TRP A 329 16.24 -23.36 -34.97
N ASN A 330 15.98 -24.66 -34.77
CA ASN A 330 15.59 -25.53 -35.88
C ASN A 330 14.28 -25.06 -36.54
N GLU A 331 13.31 -24.62 -35.74
CA GLU A 331 12.06 -24.05 -36.24
C GLU A 331 12.29 -22.73 -36.97
N LYS A 332 13.13 -21.84 -36.43
CA LYS A 332 13.50 -20.59 -37.10
C LYS A 332 14.19 -20.83 -38.43
N ASP A 333 15.16 -21.75 -38.49
CA ASP A 333 15.85 -22.09 -39.73
C ASP A 333 14.88 -22.70 -40.75
N ALA A 334 13.98 -23.60 -40.32
CA ALA A 334 12.95 -24.17 -41.18
C ALA A 334 11.96 -23.11 -41.73
N ILE A 335 11.62 -22.08 -40.94
CA ILE A 335 10.79 -20.95 -41.39
C ILE A 335 11.56 -20.07 -42.38
N ARG A 336 12.82 -19.74 -42.07
CA ARG A 336 13.70 -18.97 -42.97
C ARG A 336 13.82 -19.66 -44.33
N ASP A 337 14.13 -20.96 -44.32
CA ASP A 337 14.33 -21.71 -45.55
C ASP A 337 13.04 -21.79 -46.39
N LYS A 338 11.86 -21.86 -45.76
CA LYS A 338 10.56 -21.76 -46.45
C LYS A 338 10.32 -20.37 -47.05
N LEU A 339 10.71 -19.30 -46.36
CA LEU A 339 10.59 -17.93 -46.86
C LEU A 339 11.57 -17.66 -48.01
N ASP A 340 12.80 -18.15 -47.92
CA ASP A 340 13.80 -18.06 -48.98
C ASP A 340 13.35 -18.81 -50.24
N ILE A 341 12.63 -19.93 -50.11
CA ILE A 341 11.99 -20.61 -51.23
C ILE A 341 10.90 -19.73 -51.86
N ILE A 342 10.05 -19.10 -51.05
CA ILE A 342 8.96 -18.23 -51.56
C ILE A 342 9.52 -16.99 -52.29
N VAL A 343 10.62 -16.40 -51.80
CA VAL A 343 11.24 -15.22 -52.40
C VAL A 343 12.03 -15.53 -53.67
N ASN A 344 12.52 -16.78 -53.82
CA ASN A 344 13.35 -17.20 -54.96
C ASN A 344 12.63 -18.12 -55.95
N THR A 345 11.30 -18.28 -55.85
CA THR A 345 10.49 -18.94 -56.88
C THR A 345 10.06 -17.89 -57.92
N PRO A 346 10.32 -18.08 -59.23
CA PRO A 346 10.04 -17.08 -60.29
C PRO A 346 8.60 -16.58 -60.38
#